data_AF-K0Z2A8-F1
#
_entry.id   AF-K0Z2A8-F1
#
_cell.length_a   1.000
_cell.length_b   1.000
_cell.length_c   1.000
_cell.angle_alpha   90.00
_cell.angle_beta   90.00
_cell.angle_gamma   90.00
#
_symmetry.space_group_name_H-M   'P 1'
#
loop_
_entity.id
_entity.type
_entity.pdbx_description
1 polymer ?
#
loop_
_entity_poly.entity_id
_entity_poly.type
_entity_poly.pdbx_seq_one_letter_code
_entity_poly.pdbx_strand_id
1 'polypeptide(L)'
;FEDSILFSYQVDSKFNRKISDATIYATRKAKLDKEKSEETYVLGKIKDIYSQAGYDAFIKIYNKDKSKFLMYHKDPQTFEKVIEEILRTYPSKELNDKNKEIPCNPFEKYRQENGPIRKYSKKSNGPEIKSLKYYDNKLGNHIDITPESSDNQVVLQSLKPWRTDVYFNHQTKKYELMGLKYSDLSFEKGSGKYSISNQKYNSIKRIEGIDEQSEFKFTLYKNDLILIKDSENNEQKLFRFNSRNDTAKHYIELKPYDKAKFDGEQELITILGNVAKGGRCLKGLNKSNISIFKVKTDVLGKKHIIKKEGDEPKLKF
;
A
#
# COMPACT_ATOMS: atom_id res chain seq x y z
N PHE A 1 7.11 33.54 -19.67
CA PHE A 1 5.83 33.17 -20.30
C PHE A 1 5.35 31.81 -19.79
N GLU A 2 6.23 30.79 -19.77
CA GLU A 2 5.91 29.46 -19.23
C GLU A 2 5.41 29.47 -17.77
N ASP A 3 5.97 30.33 -16.90
CA ASP A 3 5.56 30.42 -15.48
C ASP A 3 4.17 31.02 -15.24
N SER A 4 3.47 31.47 -16.29
CA SER A 4 2.13 32.08 -16.21
C SER A 4 1.01 31.20 -16.73
N ILE A 5 1.33 29.98 -17.21
CA ILE A 5 0.35 29.05 -17.76
C ILE A 5 -0.57 28.54 -16.65
N LEU A 6 -1.88 28.58 -16.91
CA LEU A 6 -2.90 28.08 -16.00
C LEU A 6 -3.20 26.61 -16.30
N PHE A 7 -3.40 25.83 -15.25
CA PHE A 7 -3.77 24.42 -15.33
C PHE A 7 -5.10 24.21 -14.62
N SER A 8 -5.95 23.38 -15.22
CA SER A 8 -7.19 22.89 -14.64
C SER A 8 -7.22 21.37 -14.73
N TYR A 9 -7.68 20.72 -13.66
CA TYR A 9 -7.76 19.26 -13.60
C TYR A 9 -9.19 18.83 -13.34
N GLN A 10 -9.67 17.89 -14.14
CA GLN A 10 -10.94 17.24 -13.86
C GLN A 10 -10.83 16.44 -12.56
N VAL A 11 -11.65 16.82 -11.59
CA VAL A 11 -11.77 16.15 -10.30
C VAL A 11 -12.55 14.84 -10.47
N ASP A 12 -12.05 13.76 -9.89
CA ASP A 12 -12.68 12.44 -9.89
C ASP A 12 -13.36 12.18 -8.54
N SER A 13 -14.67 12.48 -8.47
CA SER A 13 -15.50 12.25 -7.29
C SER A 13 -16.27 10.93 -7.33
N LYS A 14 -16.16 10.16 -8.42
CA LYS A 14 -16.95 8.95 -8.65
C LYS A 14 -16.59 7.86 -7.62
N PHE A 15 -17.58 7.41 -6.86
CA PHE A 15 -17.47 6.21 -6.02
C PHE A 15 -17.73 4.91 -6.82
N ASN A 16 -17.58 3.77 -6.15
CA ASN A 16 -17.72 2.44 -6.75
C ASN A 16 -16.79 2.24 -7.96
N ARG A 17 -15.49 2.46 -7.75
CA ARG A 17 -14.41 2.00 -8.64
C ARG A 17 -13.82 0.70 -8.07
N LYS A 18 -12.79 0.14 -8.72
CA LYS A 18 -12.03 -1.01 -8.21
C LYS A 18 -11.66 -0.77 -6.74
N ILE A 19 -12.09 -1.67 -5.83
CA ILE A 19 -11.99 -1.49 -4.37
C ILE A 19 -10.66 -1.97 -3.77
N SER A 20 -10.04 -2.99 -4.36
CA SER A 20 -8.82 -3.65 -3.86
C SER A 20 -8.09 -4.31 -5.04
N ASP A 21 -6.94 -4.92 -4.79
CA ASP A 21 -6.38 -5.88 -5.75
C ASP A 21 -7.18 -7.18 -5.73
N ALA A 22 -7.09 -7.94 -6.82
CA ALA A 22 -7.90 -9.15 -7.04
C ALA A 22 -7.33 -10.41 -6.38
N THR A 23 -6.06 -10.36 -5.95
CA THR A 23 -5.43 -11.50 -5.27
C THR A 23 -6.11 -11.74 -3.93
N ILE A 24 -6.56 -12.97 -3.72
CA ILE A 24 -7.09 -13.45 -2.45
C ILE A 24 -5.92 -13.99 -1.62
N TYR A 25 -5.72 -13.41 -0.44
CA TYR A 25 -4.60 -13.73 0.42
C TYR A 25 -5.04 -14.59 1.59
N ALA A 26 -4.29 -15.67 1.84
CA ALA A 26 -4.41 -16.42 3.09
C ALA A 26 -3.56 -15.75 4.18
N THR A 27 -4.00 -15.87 5.42
CA THR A 27 -3.24 -15.41 6.59
C THR A 27 -2.88 -16.57 7.52
N ARG A 28 -1.83 -16.42 8.32
CA ARG A 28 -1.46 -17.37 9.38
C ARG A 28 -0.91 -16.62 10.57
N LYS A 29 -1.21 -17.10 11.77
CA LYS A 29 -0.51 -16.68 12.96
C LYS A 29 0.86 -17.36 13.01
N ALA A 30 1.90 -16.58 13.26
CA ALA A 30 3.26 -17.09 13.39
C ALA A 30 4.08 -16.15 14.27
N LYS A 31 5.05 -16.73 14.98
CA LYS A 31 6.14 -16.02 15.64
C LYS A 31 7.42 -16.32 14.88
N LEU A 32 7.86 -15.38 14.05
CA LEU A 32 9.14 -15.50 13.33
C LEU A 32 10.30 -15.28 14.30
N ASP A 33 11.48 -15.80 13.97
CA ASP A 33 12.64 -15.85 14.88
C ASP A 33 13.03 -14.48 15.48
N LYS A 34 12.74 -13.39 14.77
CA LYS A 34 13.06 -12.01 15.17
C LYS A 34 11.96 -11.33 15.99
N GLU A 35 10.87 -12.01 16.30
CA GLU A 35 9.69 -11.42 16.94
C GLU A 35 9.47 -11.91 18.36
N LYS A 36 8.94 -11.01 19.21
CA LYS A 36 8.67 -11.32 20.63
C LYS A 36 7.34 -12.04 20.82
N SER A 37 6.34 -11.73 20.00
CA SER A 37 4.97 -12.23 20.07
C SER A 37 4.54 -12.87 18.75
N GLU A 38 3.49 -13.69 18.84
CA GLU A 38 2.79 -14.20 17.67
C GLU A 38 2.02 -13.07 16.99
N GLU A 39 2.10 -13.03 15.65
CA GLU A 39 1.48 -11.99 14.82
C GLU A 39 0.73 -12.64 13.66
N THR A 40 -0.26 -11.95 13.11
CA THR A 40 -0.97 -12.43 11.91
C THR A 40 -0.23 -11.98 10.67
N TYR A 41 0.28 -12.93 9.89
CA TYR A 41 0.99 -12.72 8.65
C TYR A 41 0.13 -13.04 7.44
N VAL A 42 0.24 -12.20 6.42
CA VAL A 42 -0.22 -12.50 5.07
C VAL A 42 0.77 -13.45 4.39
N LEU A 43 0.26 -14.47 3.71
CA LEU A 43 1.09 -15.42 3.00
C LEU A 43 1.35 -14.96 1.56
N GLY A 44 2.63 -14.89 1.21
CA GLY A 44 3.10 -14.85 -0.17
C GLY A 44 3.28 -16.26 -0.75
N LYS A 45 3.42 -16.34 -2.07
CA LYS A 45 3.70 -17.60 -2.78
C LYS A 45 4.60 -17.36 -3.97
N ILE A 46 5.74 -18.04 -4.00
CA ILE A 46 6.52 -18.22 -5.23
C ILE A 46 5.80 -19.29 -6.03
N LYS A 47 5.23 -18.93 -7.19
CA LYS A 47 4.41 -19.84 -8.00
C LYS A 47 5.24 -20.94 -8.67
N ASP A 48 6.44 -20.59 -9.13
CA ASP A 48 7.33 -21.50 -9.84
C ASP A 48 8.80 -21.21 -9.49
N ILE A 49 9.40 -22.08 -8.67
CA ILE A 49 10.80 -21.95 -8.23
C ILE A 49 11.81 -22.23 -9.35
N TYR A 50 11.38 -22.85 -10.46
CA TYR A 50 12.23 -23.20 -11.60
C TYR A 50 12.46 -22.01 -12.55
N SER A 51 11.62 -20.98 -12.49
CA SER A 51 11.87 -19.73 -13.21
C SER A 51 12.97 -18.90 -12.55
N GLN A 52 13.76 -18.16 -13.33
CA GLN A 52 14.79 -17.26 -12.77
C GLN A 52 14.19 -16.26 -11.78
N ALA A 53 13.06 -15.62 -12.14
CA ALA A 53 12.36 -14.70 -11.24
C ALA A 53 11.86 -15.36 -9.94
N GLY A 54 11.48 -16.65 -10.01
CA GLY A 54 11.10 -17.44 -8.84
C GLY A 54 12.28 -17.73 -7.91
N TYR A 55 13.43 -18.09 -8.49
CA TYR A 55 14.67 -18.26 -7.74
C TYR A 55 15.18 -16.95 -7.14
N ASP A 56 15.15 -15.85 -7.90
CA ASP A 56 15.54 -14.52 -7.41
C ASP A 56 14.66 -14.09 -6.22
N ALA A 57 13.35 -14.37 -6.28
CA ALA A 57 12.44 -14.15 -5.16
C ALA A 57 12.76 -15.06 -3.97
N PHE A 58 13.06 -16.35 -4.22
CA PHE A 58 13.45 -17.30 -3.19
C PHE A 58 14.72 -16.85 -2.46
N ILE A 59 15.80 -16.58 -3.19
CA ILE A 59 17.12 -16.28 -2.60
C ILE A 59 17.09 -14.96 -1.84
N LYS A 60 16.30 -13.98 -2.30
CA LYS A 60 16.06 -12.73 -1.58
C LYS A 60 15.41 -12.94 -0.21
N ILE A 61 14.44 -13.86 -0.13
CA ILE A 61 13.77 -14.19 1.14
C ILE A 61 14.72 -15.03 2.01
N TYR A 62 15.33 -16.07 1.43
CA TYR A 62 16.27 -16.97 2.09
C TYR A 62 17.42 -16.22 2.79
N ASN A 63 18.11 -15.34 2.05
CA ASN A 63 19.23 -14.56 2.58
C ASN A 63 18.81 -13.55 3.65
N LYS A 64 17.58 -13.05 3.59
CA LYS A 64 17.06 -12.09 4.58
C LYS A 64 16.63 -12.80 5.87
N ASP A 65 15.87 -13.87 5.72
CA ASP A 65 15.29 -14.67 6.80
C ASP A 65 14.66 -15.97 6.26
N LYS A 66 15.37 -17.09 6.36
CA LYS A 66 14.88 -18.40 5.91
C LYS A 66 13.65 -18.92 6.68
N SER A 67 13.46 -18.47 7.93
CA SER A 67 12.28 -18.83 8.74
C SER A 67 10.97 -18.36 8.10
N LYS A 68 11.02 -17.38 7.19
CA LYS A 68 9.82 -16.95 6.46
C LYS A 68 9.18 -18.07 5.64
N PHE A 69 9.91 -19.09 5.20
CA PHE A 69 9.30 -20.19 4.45
C PHE A 69 8.49 -21.10 5.37
N LEU A 70 7.24 -21.39 5.01
CA LEU A 70 6.41 -22.31 5.78
C LEU A 70 7.05 -23.70 5.87
N MET A 71 7.72 -24.12 4.79
CA MET A 71 8.44 -25.40 4.71
C MET A 71 9.56 -25.48 5.75
N TYR A 72 10.24 -24.37 6.07
CA TYR A 72 11.30 -24.35 7.08
C TYR A 72 10.79 -24.84 8.45
N HIS A 73 9.58 -24.41 8.84
CA HIS A 73 8.99 -24.79 10.13
C HIS A 73 8.20 -26.10 10.10
N LYS A 74 7.52 -26.39 8.98
CA LYS A 74 6.57 -27.50 8.90
C LYS A 74 7.14 -28.75 8.23
N ASP A 75 8.28 -28.62 7.55
CA ASP A 75 8.98 -29.71 6.87
C ASP A 75 10.49 -29.42 6.77
N PRO A 76 11.18 -29.32 7.93
CA PRO A 76 12.60 -28.98 7.98
C PRO A 76 13.45 -30.02 7.25
N GLN A 77 13.04 -31.30 7.24
CA GLN A 77 13.78 -32.36 6.52
C GLN A 77 13.89 -32.07 5.02
N THR A 78 12.80 -31.67 4.37
CA THR A 78 12.85 -31.28 2.95
C THR A 78 13.64 -29.99 2.76
N PHE A 79 13.49 -29.02 3.66
CA PHE A 79 14.22 -27.77 3.54
C PHE A 79 15.75 -27.97 3.64
N GLU A 80 16.22 -28.67 4.67
CA GLU A 80 17.64 -28.88 4.94
C GLU A 80 18.27 -29.91 3.99
N LYS A 81 17.63 -31.09 3.82
CA LYS A 81 18.25 -32.19 3.09
C LYS A 81 18.03 -32.17 1.58
N VAL A 82 17.11 -31.33 1.09
CA VAL A 82 16.80 -31.23 -0.35
C VAL A 82 17.09 -29.83 -0.85
N ILE A 83 16.44 -28.80 -0.29
CA ILE A 83 16.59 -27.44 -0.82
C ILE A 83 17.99 -26.88 -0.56
N GLU A 84 18.47 -26.90 0.69
CA GLU A 84 19.81 -26.38 1.01
C GLU A 84 20.92 -27.20 0.32
N GLU A 85 20.72 -28.51 0.15
CA GLU A 85 21.66 -29.36 -0.60
C GLU A 85 21.76 -28.95 -2.07
N ILE A 86 20.64 -28.68 -2.75
CA ILE A 86 20.65 -28.21 -4.14
C ILE A 86 21.34 -26.86 -4.25
N LEU A 87 21.09 -25.93 -3.32
CA LEU A 87 21.77 -24.62 -3.31
C LEU A 87 23.30 -24.75 -3.11
N ARG A 88 23.76 -25.80 -2.43
CA ARG A 88 25.18 -26.07 -2.19
C ARG A 88 25.87 -26.72 -3.39
N THR A 89 25.16 -27.60 -4.10
CA THR A 89 25.74 -28.47 -5.13
C THR A 89 25.57 -27.93 -6.55
N TYR A 90 24.52 -27.14 -6.81
CA TYR A 90 24.25 -26.57 -8.12
C TYR A 90 24.67 -25.11 -8.23
N PRO A 91 25.22 -24.69 -9.39
CA PRO A 91 25.68 -23.33 -9.58
C PRO A 91 24.50 -22.35 -9.59
N SER A 92 24.74 -21.15 -9.04
CA SER A 92 23.83 -19.99 -9.14
C SER A 92 24.29 -18.96 -10.17
N LYS A 93 25.41 -19.23 -10.83
CA LYS A 93 25.96 -18.45 -11.93
C LYS A 93 26.70 -19.37 -12.90
N GLU A 94 26.70 -19.01 -14.18
CA GLU A 94 27.41 -19.74 -15.22
C GLU A 94 28.04 -18.80 -16.24
N LEU A 95 29.01 -19.29 -17.02
CA LEU A 95 29.60 -18.53 -18.11
C LEU A 95 28.72 -18.70 -19.35
N ASN A 96 28.41 -17.58 -20.01
CA ASN A 96 27.81 -17.61 -21.34
C ASN A 96 28.88 -17.88 -22.42
N ASP A 97 28.45 -18.00 -23.68
CA ASP A 97 29.32 -18.22 -24.86
C ASP A 97 30.41 -17.15 -25.07
N LYS A 98 30.33 -16.02 -24.34
CA LYS A 98 31.29 -14.92 -24.37
C LYS A 98 32.18 -14.87 -23.11
N ASN A 99 32.26 -15.97 -22.36
CA ASN A 99 32.97 -16.06 -21.07
C ASN A 99 32.54 -14.99 -20.05
N LYS A 100 31.29 -14.53 -20.12
CA LYS A 100 30.73 -13.60 -19.15
C LYS A 100 29.86 -14.35 -18.15
N GLU A 101 30.10 -14.10 -16.87
CA GLU A 101 29.31 -14.63 -15.77
C GLU A 101 27.88 -14.07 -15.81
N ILE A 102 26.90 -14.97 -15.89
CA ILE A 102 25.47 -14.67 -15.87
C ILE A 102 24.79 -15.42 -14.72
N PRO A 103 23.75 -14.86 -14.07
CA PRO A 103 22.96 -15.60 -13.09
C PRO A 103 22.29 -16.82 -13.72
N CYS A 104 22.27 -17.93 -13.00
CA CYS A 104 21.46 -19.10 -13.35
C CYS A 104 20.69 -19.60 -12.12
N ASN A 105 19.74 -20.51 -12.35
CA ASN A 105 18.87 -21.03 -11.31
C ASN A 105 19.29 -22.45 -10.90
N PRO A 106 19.84 -22.66 -9.68
CA PRO A 106 20.20 -23.99 -9.16
C PRO A 106 19.05 -25.00 -9.21
N PHE A 107 17.81 -24.56 -8.94
CA PHE A 107 16.64 -25.45 -8.96
C PHE A 107 16.31 -25.94 -10.37
N GLU A 108 16.52 -25.09 -11.37
CA GLU A 108 16.31 -25.48 -12.76
C GLU A 108 17.41 -26.42 -13.26
N LYS A 109 18.66 -26.18 -12.89
CA LYS A 109 19.78 -27.07 -13.24
C LYS A 109 19.58 -28.46 -12.64
N TYR A 110 19.20 -28.53 -11.37
CA TYR A 110 18.82 -29.80 -10.74
C TYR A 110 17.68 -30.48 -11.52
N ARG A 111 16.66 -29.71 -11.92
CA ARG A 111 15.49 -30.25 -12.64
C ARG A 111 15.86 -30.86 -13.99
N GLN A 112 16.79 -30.26 -14.72
CA GLN A 112 17.24 -30.74 -16.02
C GLN A 112 17.96 -32.09 -15.93
N GLU A 113 18.68 -32.32 -14.83
CA GLU A 113 19.44 -33.57 -14.62
C GLU A 113 18.62 -34.67 -13.93
N ASN A 114 17.78 -34.32 -12.96
CA ASN A 114 17.17 -35.27 -12.04
C ASN A 114 15.63 -35.30 -12.10
N GLY A 115 15.02 -34.43 -12.90
CA GLY A 115 13.59 -34.16 -12.86
C GLY A 115 13.17 -33.25 -11.71
N PRO A 116 11.87 -33.01 -11.51
CA PRO A 116 11.37 -32.06 -10.51
C PRO A 116 11.88 -32.36 -9.10
N ILE A 117 12.22 -31.31 -8.36
CA ILE A 117 12.57 -31.41 -6.93
C ILE A 117 11.40 -32.05 -6.19
N ARG A 118 11.66 -33.10 -5.44
CA ARG A 118 10.65 -33.83 -4.67
C ARG A 118 10.83 -33.64 -3.18
N LYS A 119 9.72 -33.64 -2.44
CA LYS A 119 9.70 -33.63 -0.98
C LYS A 119 10.51 -34.82 -0.45
N TYR A 120 11.24 -34.62 0.64
CA TYR A 120 12.01 -35.67 1.28
C TYR A 120 11.10 -36.86 1.65
N SER A 121 11.56 -38.06 1.34
CA SER A 121 10.90 -39.32 1.71
C SER A 121 11.94 -40.44 1.73
N LYS A 122 11.75 -41.44 2.60
CA LYS A 122 12.70 -42.56 2.73
C LYS A 122 12.79 -43.43 1.47
N LYS A 123 11.72 -43.48 0.68
CA LYS A 123 11.60 -44.30 -0.55
C LYS A 123 11.63 -43.45 -1.82
N SER A 124 12.07 -42.19 -1.73
CA SER A 124 12.16 -41.26 -2.87
C SER A 124 10.84 -41.08 -3.65
N ASN A 125 9.70 -41.24 -2.99
CA ASN A 125 8.35 -41.15 -3.57
C ASN A 125 7.59 -39.89 -3.15
N GLY A 126 8.28 -38.88 -2.63
CA GLY A 126 7.68 -37.61 -2.24
C GLY A 126 7.09 -36.87 -3.44
N PRO A 127 6.04 -36.06 -3.21
CA PRO A 127 5.45 -35.22 -4.25
C PRO A 127 6.42 -34.15 -4.74
N GLU A 128 6.17 -33.67 -5.94
CA GLU A 128 6.96 -32.62 -6.58
C GLU A 128 6.73 -31.25 -5.92
N ILE A 129 7.79 -30.46 -5.86
CA ILE A 129 7.81 -29.10 -5.31
C ILE A 129 7.90 -28.14 -6.48
N LYS A 130 6.85 -27.36 -6.69
CA LYS A 130 6.83 -26.28 -7.68
C LYS A 130 6.72 -24.90 -7.04
N SER A 131 6.05 -24.81 -5.89
CA SER A 131 5.75 -23.55 -5.24
C SER A 131 6.15 -23.57 -3.78
N LEU A 132 6.54 -22.41 -3.26
CA LEU A 132 6.84 -22.21 -1.84
C LEU A 132 6.02 -21.05 -1.30
N LYS A 133 5.26 -21.30 -0.22
CA LYS A 133 4.57 -20.26 0.54
C LYS A 133 5.52 -19.71 1.61
N TYR A 134 5.38 -18.43 1.90
CA TYR A 134 6.17 -17.75 2.91
C TYR A 134 5.36 -16.68 3.66
N TYR A 135 5.77 -16.37 4.89
CA TYR A 135 5.25 -15.25 5.67
C TYR A 135 5.77 -13.94 5.09
N ASP A 136 4.89 -13.20 4.42
CA ASP A 136 5.24 -11.98 3.72
C ASP A 136 5.29 -10.80 4.69
N ASN A 137 4.17 -10.10 4.86
CA ASN A 137 4.03 -8.93 5.73
C ASN A 137 2.98 -9.19 6.80
N LYS A 138 3.07 -8.45 7.92
CA LYS A 138 2.00 -8.43 8.92
C LYS A 138 0.70 -7.95 8.29
N LEU A 139 -0.42 -8.53 8.72
CA LEU A 139 -1.74 -8.15 8.26
C LEU A 139 -2.04 -6.71 8.69
N GLY A 140 -2.11 -5.80 7.72
CA GLY A 140 -2.55 -4.42 7.90
C GLY A 140 -3.98 -4.20 7.44
N ASN A 141 -4.29 -3.02 6.89
CA ASN A 141 -5.60 -2.70 6.33
C ASN A 141 -6.02 -3.67 5.22
N HIS A 142 -7.23 -4.22 5.32
CA HIS A 142 -7.74 -5.23 4.41
C HIS A 142 -9.28 -5.23 4.36
N ILE A 143 -9.84 -5.93 3.37
CA ILE A 143 -11.24 -6.37 3.37
C ILE A 143 -11.23 -7.83 3.79
N ASP A 144 -12.01 -8.17 4.81
CA ASP A 144 -12.22 -9.54 5.25
C ASP A 144 -13.25 -10.23 4.33
N ILE A 145 -12.86 -11.37 3.76
CA ILE A 145 -13.70 -12.24 2.92
C ILE A 145 -13.61 -13.69 3.40
N THR A 146 -13.38 -13.89 4.71
CA THR A 146 -13.16 -15.19 5.33
C THR A 146 -14.39 -16.08 5.18
N PRO A 147 -14.27 -17.26 4.54
CA PRO A 147 -15.32 -18.26 4.55
C PRO A 147 -15.55 -18.81 5.97
N GLU A 148 -16.79 -19.17 6.31
CA GLU A 148 -17.12 -19.79 7.61
C GLU A 148 -16.31 -21.07 7.89
N SER A 149 -15.92 -21.79 6.85
CA SER A 149 -15.14 -23.03 6.94
C SER A 149 -13.63 -22.83 7.13
N SER A 150 -13.15 -21.58 7.21
CA SER A 150 -11.70 -21.29 7.21
C SER A 150 -11.17 -21.08 8.63
N ASP A 151 -10.16 -21.86 9.02
CA ASP A 151 -9.48 -21.71 10.32
C ASP A 151 -8.68 -20.39 10.45
N ASN A 152 -8.44 -19.69 9.34
CA ASN A 152 -7.70 -18.45 9.30
C ASN A 152 -8.36 -17.42 8.40
N GLN A 153 -8.08 -16.13 8.66
CA GLN A 153 -8.64 -15.07 7.85
C GLN A 153 -8.18 -15.15 6.39
N VAL A 154 -9.11 -14.86 5.49
CA VAL A 154 -8.90 -14.72 4.05
C VAL A 154 -9.24 -13.28 3.67
N VAL A 155 -8.30 -12.60 3.01
CA VAL A 155 -8.36 -11.13 2.90
C VAL A 155 -8.04 -10.63 1.50
N LEU A 156 -8.57 -9.45 1.17
CA LEU A 156 -8.14 -8.62 0.04
C LEU A 156 -7.32 -7.44 0.54
N GLN A 157 -6.25 -7.09 -0.19
CA GLN A 157 -5.32 -6.01 0.17
C GLN A 157 -5.31 -4.88 -0.86
N SER A 158 -4.47 -3.86 -0.60
CA SER A 158 -4.29 -2.69 -1.46
C SER A 158 -5.59 -1.91 -1.70
N LEU A 159 -6.31 -1.61 -0.60
CA LEU A 159 -7.58 -0.91 -0.63
C LEU A 159 -7.46 0.46 -1.31
N LYS A 160 -8.39 0.74 -2.23
CA LYS A 160 -8.33 1.92 -3.07
C LYS A 160 -9.07 3.10 -2.43
N PRO A 161 -8.44 4.27 -2.31
CA PRO A 161 -9.04 5.46 -1.71
C PRO A 161 -10.08 6.09 -2.64
N TRP A 162 -11.13 6.66 -2.04
CA TRP A 162 -12.15 7.45 -2.73
C TRP A 162 -11.96 8.94 -2.50
N ARG A 163 -12.01 9.38 -1.24
CA ARG A 163 -11.94 10.80 -0.87
C ARG A 163 -11.30 11.00 0.50
N THR A 164 -11.07 12.25 0.88
CA THR A 164 -10.55 12.60 2.19
C THR A 164 -11.29 13.79 2.76
N ASP A 165 -11.86 13.61 3.95
CA ASP A 165 -12.57 14.67 4.65
C ASP A 165 -11.58 15.34 5.62
N VAL A 166 -11.41 16.65 5.46
CA VAL A 166 -10.43 17.47 6.18
C VAL A 166 -11.12 18.20 7.32
N TYR A 167 -10.57 18.04 8.51
CA TYR A 167 -11.03 18.64 9.74
C TYR A 167 -9.95 19.55 10.34
N PHE A 168 -10.37 20.47 11.20
CA PHE A 168 -9.46 21.29 11.99
C PHE A 168 -9.82 21.21 13.47
N ASN A 169 -8.82 20.89 14.28
CA ASN A 169 -8.96 20.83 15.73
C ASN A 169 -8.58 22.18 16.33
N HIS A 170 -9.57 22.87 16.92
CA HIS A 170 -9.38 24.19 17.50
C HIS A 170 -8.55 24.18 18.80
N GLN A 171 -8.42 23.04 19.47
CA GLN A 171 -7.60 22.91 20.68
C GLN A 171 -6.13 22.70 20.30
N THR A 172 -5.85 21.74 19.41
CA THR A 172 -4.46 21.43 19.01
C THR A 172 -3.91 22.37 17.93
N LYS A 173 -4.79 23.14 17.28
CA LYS A 173 -4.49 24.02 16.14
C LYS A 173 -3.90 23.27 14.95
N LYS A 174 -4.30 22.02 14.75
CA LYS A 174 -3.81 21.14 13.68
C LYS A 174 -4.95 20.65 12.80
N TYR A 175 -4.63 20.34 11.56
CA TYR A 175 -5.53 19.66 10.64
C TYR A 175 -5.54 18.16 10.90
N GLU A 176 -6.71 17.55 10.80
CA GLU A 176 -6.96 16.12 10.97
C GLU A 176 -7.63 15.62 9.69
N LEU A 177 -7.00 14.64 9.03
CA LEU A 177 -7.43 14.17 7.72
C LEU A 177 -7.91 12.73 7.79
N MET A 178 -9.15 12.50 7.38
CA MET A 178 -9.82 11.20 7.39
C MET A 178 -9.96 10.66 5.97
N GLY A 179 -9.38 9.50 5.68
CA GLY A 179 -9.53 8.84 4.39
C GLY A 179 -10.79 7.97 4.34
N LEU A 180 -11.55 8.07 3.25
CA LEU A 180 -12.57 7.08 2.89
C LEU A 180 -12.11 6.30 1.67
N LYS A 181 -12.35 4.99 1.69
CA LYS A 181 -12.03 4.02 0.64
C LYS A 181 -13.31 3.60 -0.07
N TYR A 182 -13.20 3.10 -1.30
CA TYR A 182 -14.39 2.65 -2.03
C TYR A 182 -15.12 1.51 -1.30
N SER A 183 -14.38 0.64 -0.61
CA SER A 183 -14.89 -0.47 0.21
C SER A 183 -15.61 -0.02 1.49
N ASP A 184 -15.52 1.25 1.86
CA ASP A 184 -16.26 1.77 3.00
C ASP A 184 -17.74 1.97 2.67
N LEU A 185 -18.08 2.06 1.39
CA LEU A 185 -19.43 2.15 0.88
C LEU A 185 -19.93 0.78 0.44
N SER A 186 -21.21 0.53 0.62
CA SER A 186 -21.85 -0.74 0.26
C SER A 186 -23.32 -0.53 -0.08
N PHE A 187 -23.93 -1.54 -0.70
CA PHE A 187 -25.37 -1.60 -0.84
C PHE A 187 -26.01 -1.90 0.51
N GLU A 188 -26.90 -1.01 0.95
CA GLU A 188 -27.72 -1.24 2.13
C GLU A 188 -28.74 -2.37 1.86
N LYS A 189 -28.83 -3.32 2.79
CA LYS A 189 -29.76 -4.45 2.69
C LYS A 189 -31.21 -3.93 2.76
N GLY A 190 -32.07 -4.39 1.87
CA GLY A 190 -33.47 -3.97 1.79
C GLY A 190 -33.68 -2.78 0.85
N SER A 191 -33.00 -1.64 1.09
CA SER A 191 -33.17 -0.46 0.23
C SER A 191 -32.44 -0.56 -1.11
N GLY A 192 -31.34 -1.33 -1.17
CA GLY A 192 -30.47 -1.40 -2.35
C GLY A 192 -29.69 -0.10 -2.61
N LYS A 193 -29.70 0.84 -1.67
CA LYS A 193 -29.02 2.14 -1.81
C LYS A 193 -27.51 1.98 -1.57
N TYR A 194 -26.69 2.48 -2.49
CA TYR A 194 -25.23 2.48 -2.32
C TYR A 194 -24.79 3.67 -1.47
N SER A 195 -24.37 3.44 -0.23
CA SER A 195 -24.07 4.51 0.73
C SER A 195 -23.07 4.07 1.80
N ILE A 196 -22.76 4.98 2.73
CA ILE A 196 -22.09 4.68 4.01
C ILE A 196 -23.00 5.14 5.15
N SER A 197 -23.16 4.30 6.18
CA SER A 197 -23.95 4.68 7.36
C SER A 197 -23.17 5.65 8.25
N ASN A 198 -23.89 6.52 8.97
CA ASN A 198 -23.28 7.43 9.95
C ASN A 198 -22.46 6.69 11.01
N GLN A 199 -22.91 5.50 11.43
CA GLN A 199 -22.17 4.65 12.38
C GLN A 199 -20.81 4.23 11.82
N LYS A 200 -20.76 3.75 10.57
CA LYS A 200 -19.51 3.35 9.91
C LYS A 200 -18.60 4.55 9.68
N TYR A 201 -19.14 5.67 9.20
CA TYR A 201 -18.40 6.92 9.05
C TYR A 201 -17.76 7.36 10.38
N ASN A 202 -18.53 7.38 11.48
CA ASN A 202 -18.04 7.77 12.80
C ASN A 202 -17.04 6.77 13.39
N SER A 203 -17.13 5.48 13.05
CA SER A 203 -16.07 4.51 13.41
C SER A 203 -14.76 4.81 12.67
N ILE A 204 -14.82 5.15 11.38
CA ILE A 204 -13.63 5.51 10.59
C ILE A 204 -13.03 6.80 11.14
N LYS A 205 -13.87 7.79 11.47
CA LYS A 205 -13.48 9.06 12.11
C LYS A 205 -12.62 8.83 13.36
N ARG A 206 -13.08 7.95 14.26
CA ARG A 206 -12.34 7.58 15.48
C ARG A 206 -11.04 6.82 15.18
N ILE A 207 -11.08 5.84 14.28
CA ILE A 207 -9.90 5.03 13.89
C ILE A 207 -8.81 5.92 13.27
N GLU A 208 -9.18 6.83 12.39
CA GLU A 208 -8.27 7.81 11.74
C GLU A 208 -7.80 8.91 12.70
N GLY A 209 -8.31 8.95 13.93
CA GLY A 209 -7.90 9.91 14.97
C GLY A 209 -8.38 11.32 14.71
N ILE A 210 -9.61 11.48 14.22
CA ILE A 210 -10.25 12.79 14.16
C ILE A 210 -11.01 13.01 15.47
N ASP A 211 -10.77 14.14 16.11
CA ASP A 211 -11.45 14.52 17.33
C ASP A 211 -12.95 14.72 17.10
N GLU A 212 -13.76 14.42 18.10
CA GLU A 212 -15.22 14.59 18.02
C GLU A 212 -15.60 16.05 17.84
N GLN A 213 -14.86 16.97 18.48
CA GLN A 213 -15.06 18.42 18.46
C GLN A 213 -14.35 19.11 17.29
N SER A 214 -13.63 18.36 16.46
CA SER A 214 -12.97 18.92 15.28
C SER A 214 -13.99 19.42 14.24
N GLU A 215 -13.75 20.63 13.73
CA GLU A 215 -14.59 21.30 12.75
C GLU A 215 -14.33 20.74 11.35
N PHE A 216 -15.37 20.31 10.64
CA PHE A 216 -15.24 19.97 9.23
C PHE A 216 -14.88 21.22 8.40
N LYS A 217 -13.88 21.08 7.51
CA LYS A 217 -13.46 22.16 6.61
C LYS A 217 -13.93 21.89 5.20
N PHE A 218 -13.45 20.83 4.57
CA PHE A 218 -13.77 20.51 3.17
C PHE A 218 -13.42 19.06 2.84
N THR A 219 -13.97 18.57 1.73
CA THR A 219 -13.65 17.26 1.18
C THR A 219 -12.67 17.40 0.01
N LEU A 220 -11.66 16.55 -0.05
CA LEU A 220 -10.73 16.42 -1.17
C LEU A 220 -10.97 15.10 -1.90
N TYR A 221 -11.22 15.20 -3.20
CA TYR A 221 -11.25 14.10 -4.14
C TYR A 221 -9.97 14.08 -4.99
N LYS A 222 -9.73 12.97 -5.67
CA LYS A 222 -8.57 12.88 -6.57
C LYS A 222 -8.61 14.01 -7.60
N ASN A 223 -7.45 14.66 -7.77
CA ASN A 223 -7.21 15.85 -8.58
C ASN A 223 -7.75 17.18 -8.05
N ASP A 224 -8.41 17.25 -6.89
CA ASP A 224 -8.66 18.54 -6.25
C ASP A 224 -7.34 19.29 -6.03
N LEU A 225 -7.33 20.61 -6.18
CA LEU A 225 -6.15 21.41 -5.87
C LEU A 225 -6.16 21.79 -4.39
N ILE A 226 -4.96 21.79 -3.79
CA ILE A 226 -4.73 22.06 -2.37
C ILE A 226 -3.60 23.06 -2.25
N LEU A 227 -3.88 24.21 -1.65
CA LEU A 227 -2.90 25.24 -1.32
C LEU A 227 -2.45 25.00 0.12
N ILE A 228 -1.16 24.78 0.29
CA ILE A 228 -0.53 24.61 1.60
C ILE A 228 0.33 25.83 1.86
N LYS A 229 0.14 26.48 3.00
CA LYS A 229 0.94 27.61 3.47
C LYS A 229 1.70 27.24 4.73
N ASP A 230 2.98 27.59 4.75
CA ASP A 230 3.84 27.60 5.92
C ASP A 230 3.72 28.99 6.57
N SER A 231 3.09 29.05 7.74
CA SER A 231 2.90 30.31 8.47
C SER A 231 4.17 30.83 9.12
N GLU A 232 5.18 29.99 9.30
CA GLU A 232 6.44 30.34 9.96
C GLU A 232 7.43 30.95 8.97
N ASN A 233 7.59 30.31 7.80
CA ASN A 233 8.52 30.78 6.75
C ASN A 233 7.83 31.69 5.70
N ASN A 234 6.54 31.96 5.85
CA ASN A 234 5.71 32.72 4.89
C ASN A 234 5.77 32.15 3.45
N GLU A 235 5.89 30.83 3.34
CA GLU A 235 5.92 30.12 2.06
C GLU A 235 4.54 29.54 1.74
N GLN A 236 4.26 29.35 0.46
CA GLN A 236 3.06 28.61 0.04
C GLN A 236 3.31 27.86 -1.25
N LYS A 237 2.65 26.71 -1.41
CA LYS A 237 2.73 25.92 -2.63
C LYS A 237 1.40 25.26 -2.94
N LEU A 238 1.05 25.32 -4.22
CA LEU A 238 -0.15 24.69 -4.77
C LEU A 238 0.19 23.28 -5.23
N PHE A 239 -0.66 22.34 -4.86
CA PHE A 239 -0.53 20.94 -5.22
C PHE A 239 -1.84 20.41 -5.78
N ARG A 240 -1.74 19.23 -6.39
CA ARG A 240 -2.90 18.42 -6.75
C ARG A 240 -2.99 17.23 -5.80
N PHE A 241 -4.16 17.03 -5.22
CA PHE A 241 -4.44 15.96 -4.27
C PHE A 241 -4.57 14.62 -5.00
N ASN A 242 -3.95 13.56 -4.47
CA ASN A 242 -4.16 12.20 -4.96
C ASN A 242 -5.03 11.39 -4.00
N SER A 243 -4.60 11.20 -2.76
CA SER A 243 -5.33 10.44 -1.75
C SER A 243 -4.75 10.59 -0.34
N ARG A 244 -5.53 10.21 0.68
CA ARG A 244 -4.98 9.76 1.97
C ARG A 244 -4.10 8.51 1.77
N ASN A 245 -3.01 8.40 2.52
CA ASN A 245 -2.09 7.25 2.45
C ASN A 245 -1.93 6.54 3.82
N ASP A 246 -2.01 5.21 3.81
CA ASP A 246 -2.03 4.39 5.03
C ASP A 246 -0.69 4.30 5.80
N THR A 247 0.37 5.03 5.41
CA THR A 247 1.67 5.01 6.12
C THR A 247 1.55 5.42 7.59
N ALA A 248 0.75 6.46 7.87
CA ALA A 248 0.47 6.96 9.22
C ALA A 248 -0.80 7.81 9.20
N LYS A 249 -1.32 8.21 10.36
CA LYS A 249 -2.46 9.14 10.47
C LYS A 249 -2.16 10.48 9.79
N HIS A 250 -3.16 11.05 9.12
CA HIS A 250 -3.11 12.37 8.47
C HIS A 250 -2.03 12.58 7.37
N TYR A 251 -1.48 11.49 6.82
CA TYR A 251 -0.59 11.49 5.67
C TYR A 251 -1.34 11.49 4.33
N ILE A 252 -0.92 12.31 3.39
CA ILE A 252 -1.52 12.34 2.05
C ILE A 252 -0.46 12.14 0.98
N GLU A 253 -0.89 11.68 -0.19
CA GLU A 253 -0.11 11.74 -1.42
C GLU A 253 -0.49 12.99 -2.22
N LEU A 254 0.53 13.79 -2.53
CA LEU A 254 0.43 14.98 -3.36
C LEU A 254 1.05 14.72 -4.74
N LYS A 255 0.55 15.44 -5.74
CA LYS A 255 1.09 15.54 -7.09
C LYS A 255 1.42 17.00 -7.40
N PRO A 256 2.35 17.27 -8.33
CA PRO A 256 2.62 18.62 -8.76
C PRO A 256 1.41 19.22 -9.47
N TYR A 257 1.35 20.55 -9.45
CA TYR A 257 0.28 21.34 -10.07
C TYR A 257 0.45 21.49 -11.59
N ASP A 258 1.68 21.39 -12.10
CA ASP A 258 2.06 21.75 -13.47
C ASP A 258 2.56 20.54 -14.29
N LYS A 259 2.75 19.38 -13.66
CA LYS A 259 3.24 18.16 -14.33
C LYS A 259 2.61 16.87 -13.78
N ALA A 260 2.92 15.75 -14.44
CA ALA A 260 2.32 14.45 -14.10
C ALA A 260 2.80 13.89 -12.75
N LYS A 261 4.12 14.00 -12.48
CA LYS A 261 4.78 13.45 -11.29
C LYS A 261 5.93 14.36 -10.84
N PHE A 262 6.28 14.28 -9.56
CA PHE A 262 7.47 14.94 -9.05
C PHE A 262 8.73 14.18 -9.47
N ASP A 263 9.84 14.92 -9.55
CA ASP A 263 11.16 14.32 -9.62
C ASP A 263 11.60 13.86 -8.22
N GLY A 264 12.50 12.88 -8.17
CA GLY A 264 13.08 12.41 -6.91
C GLY A 264 13.84 13.54 -6.24
N GLU A 265 13.68 13.66 -4.91
CA GLU A 265 14.40 14.68 -4.10
C GLU A 265 14.07 16.13 -4.44
N GLN A 266 13.05 16.38 -5.27
CA GLN A 266 12.58 17.73 -5.57
C GLN A 266 12.19 18.49 -4.28
N GLU A 267 12.68 19.71 -4.14
CA GLU A 267 12.42 20.58 -3.00
C GLU A 267 10.97 21.13 -3.00
N LEU A 268 10.36 21.18 -1.82
CA LEU A 268 9.05 21.78 -1.58
C LEU A 268 9.20 22.97 -0.61
N ILE A 269 8.08 23.46 -0.09
CA ILE A 269 8.12 24.42 1.01
C ILE A 269 8.74 23.77 2.25
N THR A 270 9.41 24.58 3.07
CA THR A 270 10.24 24.19 4.21
C THR A 270 9.51 23.21 5.14
N ILE A 271 8.27 23.51 5.54
CA ILE A 271 7.46 22.63 6.40
C ILE A 271 7.21 21.22 5.82
N LEU A 272 7.30 21.05 4.49
CA LEU A 272 7.12 19.76 3.81
C LEU A 272 8.45 19.08 3.47
N GLY A 273 9.58 19.80 3.36
CA GLY A 273 10.87 19.26 2.94
C GLY A 273 10.82 18.60 1.55
N ASN A 274 11.68 17.62 1.28
CA ASN A 274 11.87 17.13 -0.09
C ASN A 274 10.98 15.94 -0.46
N VAL A 275 10.68 15.79 -1.74
CA VAL A 275 10.01 14.60 -2.28
C VAL A 275 10.90 13.37 -2.10
N ALA A 276 10.33 12.19 -1.86
CA ALA A 276 11.13 10.97 -1.73
C ALA A 276 11.90 10.66 -3.03
N LYS A 277 13.04 9.97 -2.94
CA LYS A 277 13.89 9.57 -4.09
C LYS A 277 13.11 8.93 -5.25
N GLY A 278 12.07 8.16 -4.96
CA GLY A 278 11.20 7.54 -5.96
C GLY A 278 10.15 8.46 -6.60
N GLY A 279 10.19 9.78 -6.37
CA GLY A 279 9.25 10.76 -6.93
C GLY A 279 7.84 10.77 -6.29
N ARG A 280 7.62 9.97 -5.24
CA ARG A 280 6.35 10.00 -4.48
C ARG A 280 6.41 11.06 -3.38
N CYS A 281 5.45 11.99 -3.40
CA CYS A 281 5.31 13.01 -2.37
C CYS A 281 4.28 12.58 -1.32
N LEU A 282 4.74 11.89 -0.29
CA LEU A 282 3.93 11.51 0.89
C LEU A 282 4.26 12.46 2.04
N LYS A 283 3.26 13.17 2.57
CA LYS A 283 3.46 14.17 3.62
C LYS A 283 2.36 14.10 4.68
N GLY A 284 2.78 14.12 5.94
CA GLY A 284 1.89 14.29 7.09
C GLY A 284 1.52 15.77 7.25
N LEU A 285 0.22 16.06 7.29
CA LEU A 285 -0.30 17.44 7.39
C LEU A 285 -0.81 17.80 8.78
N ASN A 286 -0.77 16.88 9.75
CA ASN A 286 -1.03 17.17 11.16
C ASN A 286 0.19 17.87 11.80
N LYS A 287 0.48 19.07 11.34
CA LYS A 287 1.57 19.92 11.78
C LYS A 287 1.01 21.22 12.35
N SER A 288 1.71 21.79 13.32
CA SER A 288 1.50 23.18 13.71
C SER A 288 2.02 24.10 12.59
N ASN A 289 1.60 25.37 12.57
CA ASN A 289 2.08 26.40 11.62
C ASN A 289 1.75 26.14 10.14
N ILE A 290 0.79 25.27 9.85
CA ILE A 290 0.32 25.01 8.49
C ILE A 290 -1.08 25.57 8.29
N SER A 291 -1.34 26.19 7.14
CA SER A 291 -2.70 26.51 6.69
C SER A 291 -3.00 25.77 5.39
N ILE A 292 -4.16 25.13 5.33
CA ILE A 292 -4.54 24.29 4.20
C ILE A 292 -5.86 24.79 3.64
N PHE A 293 -5.89 25.05 2.34
CA PHE A 293 -7.08 25.46 1.64
C PHE A 293 -7.32 24.58 0.42
N LYS A 294 -8.58 24.23 0.18
CA LYS A 294 -8.99 23.68 -1.10
C LYS A 294 -9.00 24.80 -2.14
N VAL A 295 -8.59 24.48 -3.36
CA VAL A 295 -8.64 25.41 -4.50
C VAL A 295 -9.46 24.75 -5.59
N LYS A 296 -10.47 25.47 -6.09
CA LYS A 296 -11.20 25.08 -7.30
C LYS A 296 -10.71 25.89 -8.48
N THR A 297 -10.79 25.28 -9.66
CA THR A 297 -10.59 25.98 -10.92
C THR A 297 -11.84 25.86 -11.78
N ASP A 298 -12.12 26.89 -12.57
CA ASP A 298 -12.94 26.69 -13.76
C ASP A 298 -12.15 25.88 -14.81
N VAL A 299 -12.76 25.57 -15.95
CA VAL A 299 -12.10 24.82 -17.03
C VAL A 299 -10.94 25.59 -17.67
N LEU A 300 -10.82 26.89 -17.42
CA LEU A 300 -9.75 27.77 -17.92
C LEU A 300 -8.60 27.94 -16.92
N GLY A 301 -8.70 27.32 -15.73
CA GLY A 301 -7.65 27.36 -14.71
C GLY A 301 -7.69 28.59 -13.80
N LYS A 302 -8.77 29.39 -13.83
CA LYS A 302 -8.98 30.50 -12.89
C LYS A 302 -9.30 29.95 -11.50
N LYS A 303 -8.51 30.36 -10.51
CA LYS A 303 -8.48 29.74 -9.17
C LYS A 303 -9.41 30.45 -8.19
N HIS A 304 -10.10 29.67 -7.36
CA HIS A 304 -10.93 30.14 -6.25
C HIS A 304 -10.58 29.37 -4.98
N ILE A 305 -10.22 30.09 -3.91
CA ILE A 305 -9.81 29.51 -2.63
C ILE A 305 -11.06 29.21 -1.78
N ILE A 306 -11.11 28.00 -1.24
CA ILE A 306 -12.17 27.51 -0.36
C ILE A 306 -11.55 27.17 0.99
N LYS A 307 -11.93 27.94 2.01
CA LYS A 307 -11.49 27.72 3.40
C LYS A 307 -12.41 26.77 4.18
N LYS A 308 -13.69 26.75 3.82
CA LYS A 308 -14.73 25.88 4.38
C LYS A 308 -15.81 25.63 3.33
N GLU A 309 -16.25 24.38 3.15
CA GLU A 309 -17.31 23.99 2.21
C GLU A 309 -18.70 23.90 2.87
N GLY A 310 -18.76 23.71 4.19
CA GLY A 310 -20.00 23.60 4.96
C GLY A 310 -19.71 23.18 6.41
N ASP A 311 -20.75 23.01 7.21
CA ASP A 311 -20.62 22.60 8.63
C ASP A 311 -20.40 21.09 8.80
N GLU A 312 -20.90 20.29 7.85
CA GLU A 312 -20.82 18.84 7.88
C GLU A 312 -20.35 18.26 6.52
N PRO A 313 -19.68 17.09 6.53
CA PRO A 313 -19.34 16.37 5.31
C PRO A 313 -20.59 15.95 4.53
N LYS A 314 -20.53 16.03 3.20
CA LYS A 314 -21.64 15.59 2.36
C LYS A 314 -21.71 14.05 2.31
N LEU A 315 -22.75 13.50 2.94
CA LEU A 315 -23.06 12.06 2.99
C LEU A 315 -24.45 11.73 2.40
N LYS A 316 -25.00 12.61 1.56
CA LYS A 316 -26.23 12.34 0.82
C LYS A 316 -25.88 11.53 -0.44
N PHE A 317 -26.43 10.31 -0.49
CA PHE A 317 -26.34 9.35 -1.59
C PHE A 317 -27.71 9.17 -2.24
#